data_AF-A0A9D1CWV5-F1
#
_entry.id   AF-A0A9D1CWV5-F1
#
_cell.length_a   1.000
_cell.length_b   1.000
_cell.length_c   1.000
_cell.angle_alpha   90.00
_cell.angle_beta   90.00
_cell.angle_gamma   90.00
#
_symmetry.space_group_name_H-M   'P 1'
#
loop_
_entity.id
_entity.type
_entity.pdbx_description
1 polymer ?
#
loop_
_entity_poly.entity_id
_entity_poly.type
_entity_poly.pdbx_seq_one_letter_code
_entity_poly.pdbx_strand_id
1 'polypeptide(L)' 'IRPYTPRHNGKVERSHREDQRRFYATHRFWSLDDFGRQLAACQGRSNDRPMRPLNWLSPRQILSSFCVQFV' A
#
# COMPACT_ATOMS: atom_id res chain seq x y z
N ILE A 1 17.14 1.78 15.32
CA ILE A 1 17.42 2.22 13.93
C ILE A 1 18.16 3.55 14.02
N ARG A 2 19.30 3.71 13.33
CA ARG A 2 20.01 5.01 13.30
C ARG A 2 19.19 6.02 12.48
N PRO A 3 19.10 7.31 12.89
CA PRO A 3 18.55 8.36 12.04
C PRO A 3 19.24 8.40 10.67
N TYR A 4 18.50 8.75 9.61
CA TYR A 4 19.03 8.96 8.26
C TYR A 4 19.78 7.76 7.65
N THR A 5 19.17 6.59 7.75
CA THR A 5 19.63 5.38 7.06
C THR A 5 18.68 5.03 5.91
N PRO A 6 18.91 5.55 4.68
CA PRO A 6 18.04 5.33 3.52
C PRO A 6 17.76 3.86 3.23
N ARG A 7 18.72 2.98 3.54
CA ARG A 7 18.59 1.52 3.38
C ARG A 7 17.43 0.93 4.17
N HIS A 8 17.09 1.52 5.33
CA HIS A 8 15.96 1.06 6.14
C HIS A 8 14.60 1.53 5.60
N ASN A 9 14.56 2.57 4.74
CA ASN A 9 13.30 3.08 4.19
C ASN A 9 12.94 2.49 2.82
N GLY A 10 13.75 1.57 2.28
CA GLY A 10 13.61 1.10 0.90
C GLY A 10 12.24 0.52 0.54
N LYS A 11 11.53 -0.09 1.51
CA LYS A 11 10.16 -0.60 1.30
C LYS A 11 9.16 0.53 1.12
N VAL A 12 9.23 1.56 1.97
CA VAL A 12 8.36 2.75 1.90
C VAL A 12 8.63 3.51 0.60
N GLU A 13 9.90 3.78 0.30
CA GLU A 13 10.29 4.48 -0.93
C GLU A 13 9.92 3.72 -2.21
N ARG A 14 9.90 2.38 -2.17
CA ARG A 14 9.39 1.58 -3.29
C ARG A 14 7.87 1.69 -3.41
N SER A 15 7.14 1.67 -2.29
CA SER A 15 5.68 1.84 -2.29
C SER A 15 5.29 3.18 -2.90
N HIS A 16 5.90 4.28 -2.43
CA HIS A 16 5.63 5.62 -2.96
C HIS A 16 5.86 5.73 -4.48
N ARG A 17 6.92 5.10 -4.99
CA ARG A 17 7.19 5.05 -6.44
C ARG A 17 6.13 4.29 -7.22
N GLU A 18 5.60 3.20 -6.68
CA GLU A 18 4.53 2.46 -7.33
C GLU A 18 3.19 3.18 -7.26
N ASP A 19 2.88 3.84 -6.14
CA ASP A 19 1.67 4.65 -6.00
C ASP A 19 1.69 5.81 -7.00
N GLN A 20 2.83 6.46 -7.18
CA GLN A 20 3.05 7.46 -8.23
C GLN A 20 2.75 6.90 -9.63
N ARG A 21 3.30 5.74 -9.97
CA ARG A 21 3.13 5.12 -11.29
C ARG A 21 1.70 4.67 -11.58
N ARG A 22 1.01 4.11 -10.58
CA ARG A 22 -0.26 3.42 -10.78
C ARG A 22 -1.49 4.28 -10.53
N PHE A 23 -1.37 5.25 -9.63
CA PHE A 23 -2.48 6.08 -9.20
C PHE A 23 -2.29 7.51 -9.72
N TYR A 24 -1.26 8.21 -9.25
CA TYR A 24 -1.12 9.64 -9.53
C TYR A 24 -0.79 9.97 -10.99
N ALA A 25 -0.02 9.15 -11.69
CA ALA A 25 0.33 9.40 -13.10
C ALA A 25 -0.82 9.16 -14.08
N THR A 26 -1.83 8.37 -13.70
CA THR A 26 -2.90 7.88 -14.59
C THR A 26 -4.26 8.47 -14.29
N HIS A 27 -4.52 8.88 -13.04
CA HIS A 27 -5.82 9.37 -12.59
C HIS A 27 -5.87 10.90 -12.60
N ARG A 28 -7.07 11.44 -12.83
CA ARG A 28 -7.38 12.87 -12.66
C ARG A 28 -8.51 12.97 -11.65
N PHE A 29 -8.45 14.02 -10.82
CA PHE A 29 -9.40 14.25 -9.75
C PHE A 29 -10.09 15.58 -9.96
N TRP A 30 -11.42 15.59 -9.81
CA TRP A 30 -12.23 16.79 -10.01
C TRP A 30 -12.59 17.49 -8.70
N SER A 31 -12.52 16.76 -7.58
CA SER A 31 -12.72 17.27 -6.23
C SER A 31 -11.95 16.42 -5.21
N LEU A 32 -11.84 16.91 -3.97
CA LEU A 32 -11.22 16.14 -2.88
C LEU A 32 -12.01 14.87 -2.50
N ASP A 33 -13.34 14.93 -2.61
CA ASP A 33 -14.21 13.76 -2.38
C ASP A 33 -14.01 12.69 -3.46
N ASP A 34 -13.93 13.09 -4.73
CA ASP A 34 -13.61 12.20 -5.85
C ASP A 34 -12.22 11.55 -5.67
N PHE A 35 -11.22 12.35 -5.30
CA PHE A 35 -9.89 11.84 -4.93
C PHE A 35 -9.97 10.78 -3.82
N GLY A 36 -10.71 11.06 -2.73
CA GLY A 36 -10.87 10.13 -1.62
C GLY A 36 -11.49 8.79 -2.04
N ARG A 37 -12.53 8.83 -2.89
CA ARG A 37 -13.18 7.62 -3.42
C ARG A 37 -12.24 6.81 -4.31
N GLN A 38 -11.54 7.47 -5.24
CA GLN A 38 -10.58 6.81 -6.13
C GLN A 38 -9.41 6.22 -5.35
N LEU A 39 -8.91 6.95 -4.34
CA LEU A 39 -7.83 6.49 -3.47
C LEU A 39 -8.23 5.26 -2.66
N ALA A 40 -9.43 5.27 -2.05
CA ALA A 40 -9.95 4.13 -1.30
C ALA A 40 -10.08 2.88 -2.19
N ALA A 41 -10.59 3.04 -3.42
CA ALA A 41 -10.67 1.95 -4.37
C ALA A 41 -9.28 1.41 -4.78
N CYS A 42 -8.31 2.30 -5.02
CA CYS A 42 -6.95 1.92 -5.38
C CYS A 42 -6.24 1.17 -4.23
N GLN A 43 -6.33 1.69 -3.00
CA GLN A 43 -5.80 1.04 -1.80
C GLN A 43 -6.47 -0.32 -1.58
N GLY A 44 -7.78 -0.39 -1.78
CA GLY A 44 -8.55 -1.63 -1.74
C GLY A 44 -7.95 -2.69 -2.66
N ARG A 45 -7.85 -2.38 -3.95
CA ARG A 45 -7.27 -3.27 -4.98
C ARG A 45 -5.83 -3.67 -4.67
N SER A 46 -5.00 -2.73 -4.21
CA SER A 46 -3.60 -3.02 -3.88
C SER A 46 -3.48 -4.00 -2.71
N ASN A 47 -4.28 -3.79 -1.66
CA ASN A 47 -4.28 -4.62 -0.45
C ASN A 47 -4.99 -5.98 -0.60
N ASP A 48 -5.84 -6.12 -1.62
CA ASP A 48 -6.49 -7.40 -1.98
C ASP A 48 -5.70 -8.21 -3.00
N ARG A 49 -4.66 -7.63 -3.61
CA ARG A 49 -3.91 -8.34 -4.64
C ARG A 49 -2.99 -9.39 -4.02
N PRO A 50 -3.11 -10.68 -4.39
CA PRO A 50 -2.19 -11.72 -3.94
C PRO A 50 -0.76 -11.42 -4.43
N MET A 51 0.24 -11.65 -3.58
CA MET A 51 1.63 -11.33 -3.90
C MET A 51 2.56 -12.51 -3.63
N ARG A 52 3.51 -12.75 -4.55
CA ARG A 52 4.51 -13.82 -4.43
C ARG A 52 5.29 -13.82 -3.10
N PRO A 53 5.73 -12.67 -2.53
CA PRO A 53 6.43 -12.66 -1.24
C PRO A 53 5.57 -13.09 -0.05
N LEU A 54 4.24 -13.14 -0.20
CA LEU A 54 3.28 -13.50 0.83
C LEU A 54 2.67 -14.89 0.56
N ASN A 55 3.40 -15.78 -0.13
CA ASN A 55 2.89 -17.09 -0.56
C ASN A 55 1.57 -17.01 -1.34
N TRP A 56 1.44 -15.98 -2.19
CA TRP A 56 0.23 -15.71 -2.98
C TRP A 56 -1.02 -15.35 -2.15
N LEU A 57 -0.83 -14.95 -0.89
CA LEU A 57 -1.87 -14.28 -0.11
C LEU A 57 -1.83 -12.78 -0.35
N SER A 58 -2.96 -12.11 -0.14
CA SER A 58 -3.04 -10.65 -0.15
C SER A 58 -2.52 -10.07 1.17
N PRO A 59 -2.05 -8.81 1.18
CA PRO A 59 -1.72 -8.11 2.43
C PRO A 59 -2.81 -8.19 3.50
N ARG A 60 -4.09 -8.06 3.11
CA ARG A 60 -5.21 -8.17 4.04
C ARG A 60 -5.38 -9.57 4.61
N GLN A 61 -5.23 -10.62 3.79
CA GLN A 61 -5.28 -12.01 4.27
C GLN A 61 -4.15 -12.33 5.25
N ILE A 62 -2.95 -11.82 4.97
CA ILE A 62 -1.82 -11.95 5.90
C ILE A 62 -2.09 -11.22 7.20
N LEU A 63 -2.59 -9.98 7.14
CA LEU A 63 -2.95 -9.21 8.34
C LEU A 63 -4.00 -9.93 9.19
N SER A 64 -5.03 -10.51 8.57
CA SER A 64 -6.06 -11.27 9.29
C SER A 64 -5.56 -12.60 9.86
N SER A 65 -4.45 -13.14 9.35
CA SER A 65 -3.84 -14.38 9.86
C SER A 65 -3.06 -14.19 11.16
N PHE A 66 -2.64 -12.95 11.46
CA PHE A 66 -1.97 -12.65 12.73
C PHE A 66 -3.02 -12.53 13.84
N CYS A 67 -2.93 -13.40 14.84
CA CYS A 67 -3.63 -13.19 16.11
C CYS A 67 -3.01 -11.95 16.76
N VAL A 68 -3.71 -10.83 16.75
CA VAL A 68 -3.35 -9.67 17.55
C VAL A 68 -3.50 -10.08 19.02
N GLN A 69 -2.39 -10.47 19.64
CA GLN A 69 -2.27 -10.37 21.09
C GLN A 69 -2.30 -8.87 21.40
N PHE A 70 -3.46 -8.37 21.82
CA PHE A 70 -3.52 -7.08 22.47
C PHE A 70 -2.66 -7.20 23.73
N VAL A 71 -1.51 -6.53 23.72
CA VAL A 71 -0.66 -6.29 24.91
C VAL A 71 -0.99 -4.91 25.45
#